data_AF-M3VB78-F1
#
_entry.id   AF-M3VB78-F1
#
_cell.length_a   1.000
_cell.length_b   1.000
_cell.length_c   1.000
_cell.angle_alpha   90.00
_cell.angle_beta   90.00
_cell.angle_gamma   90.00
#
_symmetry.space_group_name_H-M   'P 1'
#
loop_
_entity.id
_entity.type
_entity.pdbx_description
1 polymer ?
#
loop_
_entity_poly.entity_id
_entity_poly.type
_entity_poly.pdbx_seq_one_letter_code
_entity_poly.pdbx_strand_id
1 'polypeptide(L)'
;MRSSHLVSALIAAVAVPVFIAPLAHAGPSSTVPSPTTPPSDGFDPSMVKPGLPMPVPEGSFGYIATRGATKWMDDRQPGALVRSLPVPPAFREANSAMGKIIDAELDAAMAKPGACVQIIVTPHSKSGLFSYGFFAVEPEYCPS
;
A
#
# COMPACT_ATOMS: atom_id res chain seq x y z
N MET A 1 -9.30 56.59 32.32
CA MET A 1 -8.39 55.45 32.09
C MET A 1 -7.86 55.61 30.65
N ARG A 2 -6.83 56.38 30.27
CA ARG A 2 -5.43 56.61 30.76
C ARG A 2 -4.58 55.34 30.84
N SER A 3 -3.90 54.99 29.75
CA SER A 3 -2.48 55.31 29.51
C SER A 3 -1.76 54.20 28.74
N SER A 4 -1.18 54.56 27.60
CA SER A 4 -0.17 53.79 26.86
C SER A 4 1.12 53.66 27.67
N HIS A 5 1.75 52.48 27.67
CA HIS A 5 3.17 52.33 27.96
C HIS A 5 3.82 51.31 27.03
N LEU A 6 4.68 51.85 26.15
CA LEU A 6 5.80 51.15 25.51
C LEU A 6 6.76 50.64 26.59
N VAL A 7 7.25 49.41 26.44
CA VAL A 7 8.48 48.96 27.10
C VAL A 7 9.36 48.24 26.07
N SER A 8 10.45 48.92 25.73
CA SER A 8 11.63 48.40 25.03
C SER A 8 12.53 47.58 25.97
N ALA A 9 13.49 46.88 25.36
CA ALA A 9 14.68 46.19 25.90
C ALA A 9 14.52 44.66 26.04
N LEU A 10 15.50 43.82 25.70
CA LEU A 10 16.95 44.02 25.64
C LEU A 10 17.53 43.01 24.61
N ILE A 11 18.45 43.46 23.76
CA ILE A 11 19.25 42.60 22.88
C ILE A 11 20.36 41.97 23.74
N ALA A 12 20.37 40.64 23.86
CA ALA A 12 21.50 39.89 24.38
C ALA A 12 22.17 39.15 23.22
N ALA A 13 23.27 39.70 22.72
CA ALA A 13 24.15 39.04 21.78
C ALA A 13 24.95 37.97 22.51
N VAL A 14 24.65 36.69 22.24
CA VAL A 14 25.51 35.57 22.65
C VAL A 14 26.36 35.18 21.44
N ALA A 15 27.66 35.47 21.54
CA ALA A 15 28.65 35.00 20.58
C ALA A 15 28.85 33.49 20.74
N VAL A 16 28.48 32.72 19.73
CA VAL A 16 28.72 31.28 19.67
C VAL A 16 30.07 31.04 18.97
N PRO A 17 31.02 30.31 19.57
CA PRO A 17 32.27 29.95 18.90
C PRO A 17 32.00 29.02 17.71
N VAL A 18 32.51 29.42 16.55
CA VAL A 18 32.45 28.65 15.30
C VAL A 18 33.41 27.46 15.42
N PHE A 19 32.87 26.26 15.63
CA PHE A 19 33.59 25.03 15.36
C PHE A 19 33.48 24.71 13.86
N ILE A 20 34.60 24.84 13.14
CA ILE A 20 34.72 24.38 11.76
C ILE A 20 34.81 22.85 11.80
N ALA A 21 33.69 22.17 11.58
CA ALA A 21 33.67 20.75 11.29
C ALA A 21 34.13 20.50 9.84
N PRO A 22 34.89 19.43 9.55
CA PRO A 22 35.26 19.09 8.19
C PRO A 22 34.01 18.77 7.37
N LEU A 23 33.90 19.41 6.20
CA LEU A 23 32.91 19.13 5.17
C LEU A 23 33.11 17.72 4.62
N ALA A 24 32.46 16.72 5.22
CA ALA A 24 32.14 15.49 4.54
C ALA A 24 31.03 15.80 3.53
N HIS A 25 31.39 15.86 2.25
CA HIS A 25 30.44 15.89 1.13
C HIS A 25 29.65 14.57 1.09
N ALA A 26 28.59 14.48 1.89
CA ALA A 26 27.52 13.52 1.64
C ALA A 26 26.67 14.09 0.50
N GLY A 27 27.03 13.75 -0.74
CA GLY A 27 26.17 14.03 -1.88
C GLY A 27 24.79 13.41 -1.64
N PRO A 28 23.69 14.04 -2.09
CA PRO A 28 22.38 13.41 -1.99
C PRO A 28 22.41 12.14 -2.84
N SER A 29 22.44 10.98 -2.18
CA SER A 29 22.13 9.70 -2.82
C SER A 29 20.69 9.76 -3.29
N SER A 30 20.51 10.18 -4.54
CA SER A 30 19.26 10.01 -5.27
C SER A 30 19.12 8.53 -5.64
N THR A 31 18.90 7.69 -4.63
CA THR A 31 18.43 6.33 -4.86
C THR A 31 16.94 6.44 -5.07
N VAL A 32 16.53 6.73 -6.31
CA VAL A 32 15.16 6.48 -6.74
C VAL A 32 14.95 4.97 -6.54
N PRO A 33 13.96 4.53 -5.75
CA PRO A 33 13.61 3.11 -5.72
C PRO A 33 13.28 2.69 -7.14
N SER A 34 14.02 1.73 -7.69
CA SER A 34 13.64 1.10 -8.94
C SER A 34 12.19 0.65 -8.82
N PRO A 35 11.33 0.89 -9.83
CA PRO A 35 10.03 0.23 -9.86
C PRO A 35 10.33 -1.27 -9.77
N THR A 36 9.77 -1.94 -8.76
CA THR A 36 9.81 -3.38 -8.66
C THR A 36 9.20 -3.92 -9.95
N THR A 37 10.06 -4.40 -10.86
CA THR A 37 9.65 -5.22 -11.99
C THR A 37 8.82 -6.36 -11.40
N PRO A 38 7.54 -6.53 -11.78
CA PRO A 38 6.82 -7.73 -11.39
C PRO A 38 7.64 -8.92 -11.91
N PRO A 39 7.89 -9.97 -11.10
CA PRO A 39 8.64 -11.12 -11.56
C PRO A 39 7.94 -11.69 -12.81
N SER A 40 8.62 -11.67 -13.96
CA SER A 40 8.10 -12.20 -15.23
C SER A 40 8.18 -13.73 -15.33
N ASP A 41 8.59 -14.42 -14.26
CA ASP A 41 8.62 -15.89 -14.21
C ASP A 41 7.66 -16.41 -13.13
N GLY A 42 6.58 -17.07 -13.57
CA GLY A 42 5.93 -18.12 -12.78
C GLY A 42 5.09 -17.71 -11.58
N PHE A 43 4.15 -16.75 -11.70
CA PHE A 43 3.02 -16.75 -10.77
C PHE A 43 2.21 -18.02 -11.00
N ASP A 44 2.42 -19.02 -10.13
CA ASP A 44 1.60 -20.21 -10.04
C ASP A 44 0.46 -19.96 -9.05
N PRO A 45 -0.78 -19.70 -9.52
CA PRO A 45 -1.91 -19.45 -8.64
C PRO A 45 -2.22 -20.63 -7.71
N SER A 46 -1.79 -21.85 -8.07
CA SER A 46 -2.01 -23.05 -7.25
C SER A 46 -1.13 -23.10 -5.99
N MET A 47 -0.12 -22.22 -5.90
CA MET A 47 0.76 -22.12 -4.74
C MET A 47 0.27 -21.11 -3.69
N VAL A 48 -0.75 -20.31 -4.00
CA VAL A 48 -1.28 -19.32 -3.06
C VAL A 48 -1.96 -20.04 -1.89
N LYS A 49 -1.58 -19.66 -0.67
CA LYS A 49 -2.13 -20.20 0.57
C LYS A 49 -2.44 -19.04 1.52
N PRO A 50 -3.52 -19.13 2.31
CA PRO A 50 -3.77 -18.16 3.37
C PRO A 50 -2.57 -18.03 4.29
N GLY A 51 -2.23 -16.79 4.65
CA GLY A 51 -1.09 -16.48 5.50
C GLY A 51 -1.38 -15.42 6.56
N LEU A 52 -0.31 -14.89 7.15
CA LEU A 52 -0.39 -13.70 7.99
C LEU A 52 -0.91 -12.51 7.16
N PRO A 53 -1.70 -11.59 7.75
CA PRO A 53 -2.01 -10.33 7.09
C PRO A 53 -0.75 -9.62 6.62
N MET A 54 -0.77 -9.15 5.38
CA MET A 54 0.31 -8.38 4.80
C MET A 54 0.45 -7.03 5.52
N PRO A 55 1.69 -6.59 5.80
CA PRO A 55 1.95 -5.26 6.34
C PRO A 55 1.36 -4.18 5.44
N VAL A 56 0.70 -3.19 6.04
CA VAL A 56 0.14 -2.05 5.32
C VAL A 56 1.21 -0.97 5.18
N PRO A 57 1.63 -0.59 3.96
CA PRO A 57 2.62 0.46 3.76
C PRO A 57 2.13 1.82 4.29
N GLU A 58 3.07 2.70 4.67
CA GLU A 58 2.74 4.06 5.09
C GLU A 58 1.94 4.79 4.00
N GLY A 59 0.89 5.51 4.42
CA GLY A 59 -0.01 6.22 3.51
C GLY A 59 -0.98 5.33 2.72
N SER A 60 -0.97 4.01 2.95
CA SER A 60 -1.94 3.06 2.39
C SER A 60 -3.05 2.74 3.40
N PHE A 61 -4.13 2.15 2.91
CA PHE A 61 -5.24 1.66 3.72
C PHE A 61 -5.32 0.14 3.63
N GLY A 62 -5.39 -0.55 4.76
CA GLY A 62 -5.58 -2.00 4.81
C GLY A 62 -6.94 -2.35 5.39
N TYR A 63 -7.64 -3.29 4.75
CA TYR A 63 -8.95 -3.78 5.16
C TYR A 63 -8.90 -5.30 5.22
N ILE A 64 -9.26 -5.90 6.35
CA ILE A 64 -9.45 -7.35 6.45
C ILE A 64 -10.95 -7.63 6.37
N ALA A 65 -11.36 -8.37 5.36
CA ALA A 65 -12.76 -8.73 5.16
C ALA A 65 -13.21 -9.79 6.19
N THR A 66 -14.49 -9.77 6.56
CA THR A 66 -15.10 -10.91 7.27
C THR A 66 -15.20 -12.10 6.32
N ARG A 67 -15.35 -13.33 6.86
CA ARG A 67 -15.61 -14.52 6.02
C ARG A 67 -16.86 -14.35 5.14
N GLY A 68 -17.90 -13.70 5.66
CA GLY A 68 -19.12 -13.42 4.90
C GLY A 68 -18.86 -12.51 3.69
N ALA A 69 -18.09 -11.44 3.88
CA ALA A 69 -17.70 -10.54 2.80
C ALA A 69 -16.78 -11.23 1.77
N THR A 70 -15.87 -12.10 2.21
CA THR A 70 -15.03 -12.90 1.30
C THR A 70 -15.88 -13.81 0.41
N LYS A 71 -16.85 -14.54 0.96
CA LYS A 71 -17.79 -15.35 0.16
C LYS A 71 -18.57 -14.52 -0.84
N TRP A 72 -19.08 -13.37 -0.39
CA TRP A 72 -19.83 -12.46 -1.24
C TRP A 72 -19.00 -11.93 -2.43
N MET A 73 -17.70 -11.71 -2.22
CA MET A 73 -16.75 -11.34 -3.28
C MET A 73 -16.50 -12.49 -4.23
N ASP A 74 -16.23 -13.70 -3.72
CA ASP A 74 -16.02 -14.91 -4.52
C ASP A 74 -17.20 -15.17 -5.47
N ASP A 75 -18.44 -15.12 -4.96
CA ASP A 75 -19.66 -15.28 -5.75
C ASP A 75 -19.79 -14.29 -6.93
N ARG A 76 -19.14 -13.12 -6.84
CA ARG A 76 -19.17 -12.07 -7.86
C ARG A 76 -18.02 -12.13 -8.84
N GLN A 77 -17.03 -12.99 -8.60
CA GLN A 77 -15.87 -13.21 -9.46
C GLN A 77 -15.20 -11.89 -9.92
N PRO A 78 -14.75 -11.02 -9.01
CA PRO A 78 -14.19 -9.71 -9.35
C PRO A 78 -12.98 -9.80 -10.29
N GLY A 79 -12.18 -10.88 -10.25
CA GLY A 79 -11.08 -11.06 -11.19
C GLY A 79 -11.55 -11.30 -12.62
N ALA A 80 -12.67 -12.00 -12.82
CA ALA A 80 -13.33 -12.09 -14.13
C ALA A 80 -13.87 -10.72 -14.59
N LEU A 81 -14.48 -9.95 -13.67
CA LEU A 81 -14.94 -8.59 -13.97
C LEU A 81 -13.78 -7.70 -14.44
N VAL A 82 -12.67 -7.64 -13.69
CA VAL A 82 -11.48 -6.85 -14.05
C VAL A 82 -10.94 -7.25 -15.43
N ARG A 83 -10.94 -8.54 -15.76
CA ARG A 83 -10.51 -9.06 -17.07
C ARG A 83 -11.43 -8.65 -18.21
N SER A 84 -12.71 -8.41 -17.93
CA SER A 84 -13.71 -8.03 -18.94
C SER A 84 -13.79 -6.53 -19.22
N LEU A 85 -13.12 -5.69 -18.43
CA LEU A 85 -13.15 -4.24 -18.62
C LEU A 85 -12.53 -3.84 -19.97
N PRO A 86 -13.17 -2.91 -20.71
CA PRO A 86 -12.60 -2.38 -21.94
C PRO A 86 -11.43 -1.45 -21.60
N VAL A 87 -10.21 -1.99 -21.64
CA VAL A 87 -8.97 -1.22 -21.42
C VAL A 87 -8.20 -0.99 -22.72
N PRO A 88 -7.43 0.11 -22.83
CA PRO A 88 -6.50 0.30 -23.94
C PRO A 88 -5.57 -0.91 -24.11
N PRO A 89 -5.15 -1.26 -25.34
CA PRO A 89 -4.33 -2.45 -25.58
C PRO A 89 -3.09 -2.56 -24.67
N ALA A 90 -2.44 -1.43 -24.37
CA ALA A 90 -1.26 -1.36 -23.51
C ALA A 90 -1.49 -1.83 -22.06
N PHE A 91 -2.74 -1.90 -21.58
CA PHE A 91 -3.09 -2.30 -20.21
C PHE A 91 -3.74 -3.68 -20.11
N ARG A 92 -4.02 -4.35 -21.23
CA ARG A 92 -4.74 -5.63 -21.24
C ARG A 92 -4.04 -6.71 -20.42
N GLU A 93 -2.73 -6.83 -20.56
CA GLU A 93 -1.94 -7.82 -19.82
C GLU A 93 -1.92 -7.52 -18.32
N ALA A 94 -1.74 -6.24 -17.95
CA ALA A 94 -1.78 -5.82 -16.56
C ALA A 94 -3.16 -6.08 -15.90
N ASN A 95 -4.26 -5.77 -16.60
CA ASN A 95 -5.61 -6.11 -16.13
C ASN A 95 -5.82 -7.62 -16.01
N SER A 96 -5.30 -8.39 -16.99
CA SER A 96 -5.38 -9.84 -16.97
C SER A 96 -4.64 -10.45 -15.79
N ALA A 97 -3.43 -9.97 -15.52
CA ALA A 97 -2.63 -10.39 -14.38
C ALA A 97 -3.30 -10.03 -13.05
N MET A 98 -3.81 -8.81 -12.90
CA MET A 98 -4.55 -8.41 -11.70
C MET A 98 -5.76 -9.32 -11.47
N GLY A 99 -6.56 -9.60 -12.51
CA GLY A 99 -7.70 -10.48 -12.39
C GLY A 99 -7.32 -11.89 -11.92
N LYS A 100 -6.23 -12.45 -12.46
CA LYS A 100 -5.72 -13.76 -12.02
C LYS A 100 -5.26 -13.78 -10.56
N ILE A 101 -4.61 -12.70 -10.09
CA ILE A 101 -4.17 -12.58 -8.69
C ILE A 101 -5.40 -12.53 -7.77
N ILE A 102 -6.40 -11.73 -8.13
CA ILE A 102 -7.66 -11.63 -7.37
C ILE A 102 -8.31 -13.02 -7.26
N ASP A 103 -8.44 -13.73 -8.37
CA ASP A 103 -9.04 -15.06 -8.40
C ASP A 103 -8.25 -16.04 -7.51
N ALA A 104 -6.92 -16.08 -7.64
CA ALA A 104 -6.08 -16.99 -6.85
C ALA A 104 -6.15 -16.75 -5.34
N GLU A 105 -6.18 -15.48 -4.91
CA GLU A 105 -6.25 -15.12 -3.49
C GLU A 105 -7.65 -15.39 -2.91
N LEU A 106 -8.72 -15.18 -3.70
CA LEU A 106 -10.07 -15.57 -3.31
C LEU A 106 -10.21 -17.09 -3.22
N ASP A 107 -9.74 -17.83 -4.24
CA ASP A 107 -9.75 -19.29 -4.26
C ASP A 107 -9.01 -19.87 -3.05
N ALA A 108 -7.82 -19.34 -2.75
CA ALA A 108 -7.02 -19.76 -1.60
C ALA A 108 -7.73 -19.49 -0.26
N ALA A 109 -8.35 -18.32 -0.10
CA ALA A 109 -9.16 -18.02 1.08
C ALA A 109 -10.39 -18.94 1.16
N MET A 110 -11.05 -19.23 0.05
CA MET A 110 -12.27 -20.04 0.00
C MET A 110 -12.00 -21.51 0.31
N ALA A 111 -10.85 -22.05 -0.13
CA ALA A 111 -10.42 -23.41 0.13
C ALA A 111 -10.22 -23.73 1.63
N LYS A 112 -9.92 -22.73 2.47
CA LYS A 112 -9.75 -22.92 3.92
C LYS A 112 -10.96 -22.39 4.70
N PRO A 113 -11.67 -23.23 5.47
CA PRO A 113 -12.78 -22.76 6.31
C PRO A 113 -12.34 -21.67 7.29
N GLY A 114 -13.08 -20.56 7.32
CA GLY A 114 -12.83 -19.43 8.21
C GLY A 114 -11.81 -18.41 7.69
N ALA A 115 -11.01 -18.74 6.67
CA ALA A 115 -10.06 -17.79 6.07
C ALA A 115 -10.79 -16.65 5.34
N CYS A 116 -10.10 -15.53 5.13
CA CYS A 116 -10.67 -14.34 4.54
C CYS A 116 -9.66 -13.67 3.61
N VAL A 117 -10.02 -12.51 3.06
CA VAL A 117 -9.13 -11.73 2.20
C VAL A 117 -8.84 -10.38 2.86
N GLN A 118 -7.58 -9.98 2.85
CA GLN A 118 -7.16 -8.61 3.08
C GLN A 118 -7.03 -7.88 1.76
N ILE A 119 -7.47 -6.62 1.75
CA ILE A 119 -7.31 -5.69 0.64
C ILE A 119 -6.45 -4.52 1.11
N ILE A 120 -5.37 -4.23 0.38
CA ILE A 120 -4.55 -3.04 0.61
C ILE A 120 -4.76 -2.07 -0.56
N VAL A 121 -5.10 -0.83 -0.24
CA VAL A 121 -5.31 0.25 -1.20
C VAL A 121 -4.21 1.28 -1.02
N THR A 122 -3.36 1.43 -2.03
CA THR A 122 -2.23 2.36 -2.03
C THR A 122 -2.50 3.52 -2.97
N PRO A 123 -2.65 4.76 -2.45
CA PRO A 123 -2.85 5.94 -3.27
C PRO A 123 -1.56 6.38 -3.96
N HIS A 124 -1.68 6.83 -5.22
CA HIS A 124 -0.60 7.49 -5.94
C HIS A 124 -0.80 9.00 -5.89
N SER A 125 -0.03 9.66 -5.04
CA SER A 125 -0.16 11.08 -4.68
C SER A 125 -0.15 12.07 -5.85
N LYS A 126 0.34 11.67 -7.03
CA LYS A 126 0.48 12.53 -8.21
C LYS A 126 -0.55 12.28 -9.32
N SER A 127 -1.33 11.21 -9.25
CA SER A 127 -2.19 10.78 -10.37
C SER A 127 -3.65 10.55 -10.00
N GLY A 128 -4.00 10.56 -8.70
CA GLY A 128 -5.34 10.17 -8.24
C GLY A 128 -5.66 8.69 -8.49
N LEU A 129 -4.65 7.91 -8.90
CA LEU A 129 -4.77 6.47 -9.12
C LEU A 129 -4.54 5.72 -7.82
N PHE A 130 -5.01 4.48 -7.77
CA PHE A 130 -4.80 3.56 -6.66
C PHE A 130 -4.21 2.26 -7.18
N SER A 131 -3.30 1.69 -6.41
CA SER A 131 -2.91 0.29 -6.53
C SER A 131 -3.68 -0.53 -5.50
N TYR A 132 -4.02 -1.76 -5.88
CA TYR A 132 -4.75 -2.70 -5.05
C TYR A 132 -3.92 -3.98 -4.86
N GLY A 133 -3.81 -4.44 -3.62
CA GLY A 133 -3.32 -5.77 -3.27
C GLY A 133 -4.43 -6.60 -2.65
N PHE A 134 -4.51 -7.87 -3.02
CA PHE A 134 -5.42 -8.87 -2.46
C PHE A 134 -4.58 -9.98 -1.86
N PHE A 135 -4.92 -10.43 -0.66
CA PHE A 135 -4.14 -11.43 0.06
C PHE A 135 -5.06 -12.35 0.86
N ALA A 136 -4.92 -13.66 0.70
CA ALA A 136 -5.59 -14.66 1.50
C ALA A 136 -5.00 -14.66 2.92
N VAL A 137 -5.87 -14.61 3.92
CA VAL A 137 -5.52 -14.46 5.33
C VAL A 137 -6.03 -15.65 6.12
N GLU A 138 -5.19 -16.13 7.04
CA GLU A 138 -5.50 -17.26 7.92
C GLU A 138 -6.70 -16.97 8.85
N PRO A 139 -7.54 -17.97 9.16
CA PRO A 139 -8.79 -17.80 9.91
C PRO A 139 -8.66 -17.05 11.24
N GLU A 140 -7.56 -17.28 11.97
CA GLU A 140 -7.31 -16.68 13.29
C GLU A 140 -7.14 -15.15 13.24
N TYR A 141 -6.87 -14.58 12.06
CA TYR A 141 -6.78 -13.13 11.86
C TYR A 141 -8.03 -12.53 11.22
N CYS A 142 -9.02 -13.35 10.89
CA CYS A 142 -10.23 -12.92 10.23
C CYS A 142 -11.27 -12.42 11.24
N PRO A 143 -11.85 -11.23 11.03
CA PRO A 143 -12.98 -10.77 11.81
C PRO A 143 -14.16 -11.74 11.66
N SER A 144 -14.81 -12.03 12.78
CA SER A 144 -16.04 -12.83 12.90
C SER A 144 -17.21 -12.20 12.16
#